data_AF-A0A849K965-F1
#
_entry.id   AF-A0A849K965-F1
#
_cell.length_a   1.000
_cell.length_b   1.000
_cell.length_c   1.000
_cell.angle_alpha   90.00
_cell.angle_beta   90.00
_cell.angle_gamma   90.00
#
_symmetry.space_group_name_H-M   'P 1'
#
loop_
_entity.id
_entity.type
_entity.pdbx_description
1 polymer ?
#
loop_
_entity_poly.entity_id
_entity_poly.type
_entity_poly.pdbx_seq_one_letter_code
_entity_poly.pdbx_strand_id
1 'polypeptide(L)'
;MDVQTMLRTAVILLAVTALGGLLMAGMRFSGRPHPPTLITMVHGLLAASGLTLVLYVAFTAGLPGSGWIGLVLLLAAVLGGLVLNLRYHWERLELPIPLILGHAAAAAIGLVVLALAVWTKAG
;
A
#
# COMPACT_ATOMS: atom_id res chain seq x y z
N MET A 1 -9.30 -0.11 20.62
CA MET A 1 -10.00 -0.54 19.40
C MET A 1 -9.98 -2.05 19.38
N ASP A 2 -11.09 -2.70 19.04
CA ASP A 2 -11.11 -4.14 18.80
C ASP A 2 -10.43 -4.48 17.46
N VAL A 3 -10.13 -5.78 17.24
CA VAL A 3 -9.43 -6.29 16.06
C VAL A 3 -10.15 -5.93 14.76
N GLN A 4 -11.48 -6.06 14.73
CA GLN A 4 -12.25 -5.83 13.51
C GLN A 4 -12.22 -4.34 13.13
N THR A 5 -12.36 -3.45 14.12
CA THR A 5 -12.23 -2.01 13.89
C THR A 5 -10.82 -1.65 13.40
N MET A 6 -9.75 -2.22 13.98
CA MET A 6 -8.38 -1.99 13.53
C MET A 6 -8.16 -2.38 12.06
N LEU A 7 -8.60 -3.57 11.67
CA LEU A 7 -8.45 -4.06 10.29
C LEU A 7 -9.24 -3.20 9.28
N ARG A 8 -10.47 -2.77 9.63
CA ARG A 8 -11.25 -1.88 8.80
C ARG A 8 -10.59 -0.51 8.64
N THR A 9 -10.08 0.06 9.72
CA THR A 9 -9.29 1.30 9.68
C THR A 9 -8.06 1.13 8.79
N ALA A 10 -7.33 0.02 8.92
CA ALA A 10 -6.17 -0.26 8.08
C ALA A 10 -6.52 -0.31 6.59
N VAL A 11 -7.60 -1.00 6.22
CA VAL A 11 -8.05 -1.06 4.82
C VAL A 11 -8.47 0.32 4.30
N ILE A 12 -9.17 1.12 5.10
CA ILE A 12 -9.53 2.49 4.70
C ILE A 12 -8.27 3.34 4.45
N LEU A 13 -7.28 3.30 5.36
CA LEU A 13 -6.01 4.00 5.17
C LEU A 13 -5.27 3.55 3.91
N LEU A 14 -5.22 2.24 3.66
CA LEU A 14 -4.60 1.67 2.46
C LEU A 14 -5.38 2.01 1.18
N ALA A 15 -6.70 2.13 1.24
CA ALA A 15 -7.51 2.58 0.11
C ALA A 15 -7.23 4.04 -0.24
N VAL A 16 -7.16 4.93 0.76
CA VAL A 16 -6.75 6.33 0.56
C VAL A 16 -5.31 6.41 0.02
N THR A 17 -4.42 5.57 0.54
CA THR A 17 -3.05 5.42 0.05
C THR A 17 -3.03 5.04 -1.44
N ALA A 18 -3.85 4.06 -1.85
CA ALA A 18 -3.96 3.61 -3.23
C ALA A 18 -4.43 4.73 -4.17
N LEU A 19 -5.38 5.56 -3.75
CA LEU A 19 -5.80 6.75 -4.52
C LEU A 19 -4.64 7.73 -4.73
N GLY A 20 -3.84 7.98 -3.69
CA GLY A 20 -2.61 8.77 -3.80
C GLY A 20 -1.59 8.14 -4.77
N GLY A 21 -1.44 6.81 -4.73
CA GLY A 21 -0.59 6.06 -5.66
C GLY A 21 -1.02 6.19 -7.12
N LEU A 22 -2.33 6.08 -7.38
CA LEU A 22 -2.91 6.27 -8.72
C LEU A 22 -2.69 7.70 -9.24
N LEU A 23 -2.85 8.71 -8.38
CA LEU A 23 -2.56 10.11 -8.73
C LEU A 23 -1.08 10.28 -9.14
N MET A 24 -0.15 9.70 -8.37
CA MET A 24 1.28 9.77 -8.68
C MET A 24 1.65 9.01 -9.95
N ALA A 25 1.09 7.83 -10.17
CA ALA A 25 1.26 7.07 -11.40
C ALA A 25 0.73 7.87 -12.62
N GLY A 26 -0.44 8.50 -12.49
CA GLY A 26 -1.02 9.36 -13.52
C GLY A 26 -0.12 10.56 -13.86
N MET A 27 0.51 11.20 -12.86
CA MET A 27 1.50 12.25 -13.10
C MET A 27 2.73 11.73 -13.85
N ARG A 28 3.22 10.54 -13.50
CA ARG A 28 4.37 9.92 -14.21
C ARG A 28 4.05 9.63 -15.67
N PHE A 29 2.85 9.14 -15.94
CA PHE A 29 2.40 8.81 -17.30
C PHE A 29 2.01 10.03 -18.13
N SER A 30 1.71 11.17 -17.51
CA SER A 30 1.48 12.45 -18.21
C SER A 30 2.78 13.19 -18.57
N GLY A 31 3.95 12.57 -18.39
CA GLY A 31 5.24 13.13 -18.75
C GLY A 31 5.91 13.94 -17.64
N ARG A 32 5.32 14.03 -16.44
CA ARG A 32 6.03 14.60 -15.27
C ARG A 32 6.99 13.56 -14.70
N PRO A 33 8.31 13.81 -14.66
CA PRO A 33 9.25 12.80 -14.21
C PRO A 33 9.11 12.49 -12.71
N HIS A 34 8.63 13.45 -11.91
CA HIS A 34 8.51 13.32 -10.46
C HIS A 34 7.17 13.84 -9.91
N PRO A 35 6.48 13.07 -9.07
CA PRO A 35 5.36 13.58 -8.26
C PRO A 35 5.85 14.59 -7.21
N PRO A 36 5.01 15.55 -6.74
CA PRO A 36 5.36 16.44 -5.65
C PRO A 36 5.70 15.70 -4.35
N THR A 37 6.75 16.15 -3.65
CA THR A 37 7.28 15.49 -2.45
C THR A 37 6.25 15.39 -1.31
N LEU A 38 5.37 16.37 -1.17
CA LEU A 38 4.31 16.31 -0.16
C LEU A 38 3.38 15.10 -0.39
N ILE A 39 3.01 14.83 -1.65
CA ILE A 39 2.11 13.73 -1.99
C ILE A 39 2.81 12.38 -1.77
N THR A 40 4.09 12.26 -2.15
CA THR A 40 4.88 11.03 -1.92
C THR A 40 5.04 10.72 -0.44
N MET A 41 5.33 11.74 0.39
CA MET A 41 5.49 11.56 1.83
C MET A 41 4.17 11.23 2.53
N VAL A 42 3.06 11.90 2.17
CA VAL A 42 1.72 11.56 2.71
C VAL A 42 1.31 10.15 2.29
N HIS A 43 1.54 9.77 1.04
CA HIS A 43 1.29 8.41 0.57
C HIS A 43 2.09 7.37 1.37
N GLY A 44 3.40 7.58 1.55
CA GLY A 44 4.25 6.70 2.35
C GLY A 44 3.81 6.60 3.81
N LEU A 45 3.42 7.72 4.42
CA LEU A 45 2.92 7.78 5.80
C LEU A 45 1.61 6.98 5.97
N LEU A 46 0.64 7.17 5.07
CA LEU A 46 -0.62 6.44 5.11
C LEU A 46 -0.43 4.94 4.85
N ALA A 47 0.46 4.59 3.90
CA ALA A 47 0.84 3.21 3.62
C ALA A 47 1.43 2.53 4.86
N ALA A 48 2.43 3.17 5.48
CA ALA A 48 3.11 2.66 6.66
C ALA A 48 2.15 2.54 7.86
N SER A 49 1.26 3.52 8.05
CA SER A 49 0.26 3.50 9.12
C SER A 49 -0.72 2.35 8.96
N GLY A 50 -1.27 2.18 7.75
CA GLY A 50 -2.18 1.07 7.43
C GLY A 50 -1.50 -0.29 7.60
N LEU A 51 -0.30 -0.47 7.03
CA LEU A 51 0.45 -1.71 7.16
C LEU A 51 0.83 -2.03 8.61
N THR A 52 1.17 -1.02 9.42
CA THR A 52 1.49 -1.21 10.84
C THR A 52 0.30 -1.80 11.60
N LEU A 53 -0.92 -1.31 11.34
CA LEU A 53 -2.13 -1.89 11.95
C LEU A 53 -2.36 -3.34 11.52
N VAL A 54 -2.15 -3.67 10.23
CA VAL A 54 -2.29 -5.05 9.74
C VAL A 54 -1.26 -5.97 10.41
N LEU A 55 0.01 -5.54 10.47
CA LEU A 55 1.08 -6.29 11.11
C LEU A 55 0.81 -6.50 12.61
N TYR A 56 0.37 -5.44 13.30
CA TYR A 56 0.01 -5.54 14.71
C TYR A 56 -1.05 -6.62 14.94
N VAL A 57 -2.14 -6.61 14.16
CA VAL A 57 -3.19 -7.64 14.25
C VAL A 57 -2.63 -9.02 13.88
N ALA A 58 -1.83 -9.13 12.82
CA ALA A 58 -1.24 -10.39 12.38
C ALA A 58 -0.41 -11.08 13.48
N PHE A 59 0.35 -10.32 14.27
CA PHE A 59 1.18 -10.87 15.34
C PHE A 59 0.47 -11.02 16.69
N THR A 60 -0.62 -10.28 16.94
CA THR A 60 -1.30 -10.29 18.25
C THR A 60 -2.57 -11.14 18.29
N ALA A 61 -3.29 -11.23 17.17
CA ALA A 61 -4.58 -11.93 17.09
C ALA A 61 -4.68 -12.88 15.88
N GLY A 62 -3.78 -12.76 14.90
CA GLY A 62 -3.83 -13.50 13.64
C GLY A 62 -4.76 -12.85 12.62
N LEU A 63 -4.50 -13.10 11.33
CA LEU A 63 -5.34 -12.63 10.22
C LEU A 63 -6.34 -13.71 9.77
N PRO A 64 -7.57 -13.32 9.41
CA PRO A 64 -8.58 -14.26 8.89
C PRO A 64 -8.29 -14.68 7.46
N GLY A 65 -8.59 -15.94 7.12
CA GLY A 65 -8.66 -16.47 5.76
C GLY A 65 -7.49 -16.06 4.86
N SER A 66 -7.79 -15.41 3.73
CA SER A 66 -6.81 -14.93 2.75
C SER A 66 -6.04 -13.68 3.18
N GLY A 67 -6.26 -13.14 4.38
CA GLY A 67 -5.61 -11.92 4.87
C GLY A 67 -4.08 -12.00 4.89
N TRP A 68 -3.51 -13.18 5.15
CA TRP A 68 -2.07 -13.41 5.07
C TRP A 68 -1.50 -13.22 3.67
N ILE A 69 -2.23 -13.64 2.63
CA ILE A 69 -1.85 -13.42 1.23
C ILE A 69 -1.84 -11.92 0.94
N GLY A 70 -2.88 -11.21 1.40
CA GLY A 70 -2.96 -9.75 1.30
C GLY A 70 -1.75 -9.05 1.95
N LEU A 71 -1.39 -9.48 3.17
CA LEU A 71 -0.23 -8.94 3.89
C LEU A 71 1.09 -9.16 3.13
N VAL A 72 1.35 -10.37 2.60
CA VAL A 72 2.57 -10.65 1.84
C VAL A 72 2.68 -9.77 0.60
N LEU A 73 1.58 -9.58 -0.13
CA LEU A 73 1.54 -8.69 -1.30
C LEU A 73 1.76 -7.22 -0.92
N LEU A 74 1.19 -6.76 0.20
CA LEU A 74 1.41 -5.41 0.72
C LEU A 74 2.86 -5.20 1.18
N LEU A 75 3.50 -6.21 1.77
CA LEU A 75 4.92 -6.15 2.12
C LEU A 75 5.79 -6.04 0.87
N ALA A 76 5.53 -6.85 -0.17
CA ALA A 76 6.21 -6.73 -1.45
C ALA A 76 6.00 -5.34 -2.08
N ALA A 77 4.79 -4.80 -2.00
CA ALA A 77 4.48 -3.45 -2.45
C ALA A 77 5.28 -2.40 -1.67
N VAL A 78 5.34 -2.46 -0.34
CA VAL A 78 6.13 -1.50 0.45
C VAL A 78 7.60 -1.55 0.09
N LEU A 79 8.19 -2.72 -0.14
CA LEU A 79 9.56 -2.82 -0.63
C LEU A 79 9.74 -2.11 -1.99
N GLY A 80 8.83 -2.34 -2.94
CA GLY A 80 8.83 -1.62 -4.21
C GLY A 80 8.68 -0.10 -4.05
N GLY A 81 7.81 0.35 -3.14
CA GLY A 81 7.58 1.77 -2.84
C GLY A 81 8.79 2.43 -2.17
N LEU A 82 9.48 1.72 -1.28
CA LEU A 82 10.72 2.18 -0.66
C LEU A 82 11.82 2.36 -1.70
N VAL A 83 11.97 1.42 -2.64
CA VAL A 83 12.91 1.56 -3.75
C VAL A 83 12.53 2.75 -4.63
N LEU A 84 11.26 2.87 -5.04
CA LEU A 84 10.77 4.01 -5.84
C LEU A 84 11.03 5.35 -5.15
N ASN A 85 10.84 5.44 -3.84
CA ASN A 85 10.99 6.68 -3.11
C ASN A 85 12.45 7.00 -2.78
N LEU A 86 13.16 6.08 -2.12
CA LEU A 86 14.51 6.33 -1.61
C LEU A 86 15.56 6.32 -2.72
N ARG A 87 15.45 5.39 -3.68
CA ARG A 87 16.42 5.31 -4.77
C ARG A 87 16.09 6.27 -5.90
N TYR A 88 14.83 6.35 -6.33
CA TYR A 88 14.51 7.13 -7.53
C TYR A 88 14.04 8.55 -7.21
N HIS A 89 13.00 8.71 -6.39
CA HIS A 89 12.42 10.01 -6.11
C HIS A 89 13.38 10.94 -5.35
N TRP A 90 14.05 10.44 -4.32
CA TRP A 90 14.97 11.22 -3.49
C TRP A 90 16.23 11.65 -4.24
N GLU A 91 16.77 10.76 -5.09
CA GLU A 91 17.94 11.04 -5.95
C GLU A 91 17.56 11.80 -7.23
N ARG A 92 16.29 12.19 -7.40
CA ARG A 92 15.76 12.87 -8.60
C ARG A 92 15.96 12.10 -9.91
N LEU A 93 16.03 10.78 -9.83
CA LEU A 93 16.06 9.89 -11.00
C LEU A 93 14.64 9.65 -11.50
N GLU A 94 14.49 9.40 -12.80
CA GLU A 94 13.19 9.06 -13.36
C GLU A 94 12.64 7.77 -12.74
N LEU A 95 11.37 7.78 -12.32
CA LEU A 95 10.76 6.58 -11.77
C LEU A 95 10.59 5.53 -12.89
N PRO A 96 11.12 4.30 -12.70
CA PRO A 96 11.03 3.25 -13.70
C PRO A 96 9.61 2.70 -13.79
N ILE A 97 9.03 2.78 -14.98
CA ILE A 97 7.65 2.37 -15.26
C ILE A 97 7.37 0.91 -14.85
N PRO A 98 8.24 -0.09 -15.16
CA PRO A 98 7.98 -1.48 -14.77
C PRO A 98 7.85 -1.65 -13.25
N LEU A 99 8.65 -0.93 -12.46
CA LEU A 99 8.60 -1.01 -11.00
C LEU A 99 7.34 -0.33 -10.45
N ILE A 100 6.90 0.79 -11.04
CA ILE A 100 5.62 1.43 -10.70
C ILE A 100 4.46 0.44 -10.93
N LEU A 101 4.44 -0.23 -12.08
CA LEU A 101 3.38 -1.18 -12.41
C LEU A 101 3.40 -2.39 -11.47
N GLY A 102 4.58 -2.95 -11.18
CA GLY A 102 4.73 -4.07 -10.24
C GLY A 102 4.30 -3.68 -8.82
N HIS A 103 4.76 -2.53 -8.33
CA HIS A 103 4.35 -1.99 -7.03
C HIS A 103 2.83 -1.76 -6.96
N ALA A 104 2.25 -1.09 -7.96
CA ALA A 104 0.82 -0.79 -8.00
C ALA A 104 -0.04 -2.06 -8.08
N ALA A 105 0.37 -3.04 -8.89
CA ALA A 105 -0.34 -4.32 -8.98
C ALA A 105 -0.30 -5.09 -7.65
N ALA A 106 0.88 -5.21 -7.03
CA ALA A 106 1.02 -5.86 -5.72
C ALA A 106 0.18 -5.15 -4.64
N ALA A 107 0.22 -3.82 -4.60
CA ALA A 107 -0.55 -3.02 -3.66
C ALA A 107 -2.06 -3.18 -3.87
N ALA A 108 -2.54 -3.09 -5.12
CA ALA A 108 -3.96 -3.19 -5.44
C ALA A 108 -4.52 -4.59 -5.15
N ILE A 109 -3.83 -5.65 -5.58
CA ILE A 109 -4.25 -7.03 -5.31
C ILE A 109 -4.19 -7.31 -3.80
N GLY A 110 -3.10 -6.91 -3.13
CA GLY A 110 -2.95 -7.08 -1.69
C GLY A 110 -4.05 -6.39 -0.89
N LEU A 111 -4.40 -5.15 -1.27
CA LEU A 111 -5.49 -4.40 -0.68
C LEU A 111 -6.85 -5.08 -0.89
N VAL A 112 -7.15 -5.52 -2.10
CA VAL A 112 -8.43 -6.20 -2.41
C VAL A 112 -8.54 -7.50 -1.64
N VAL A 113 -7.49 -8.32 -1.61
CA VAL A 113 -7.47 -9.59 -0.88
C VAL A 113 -7.66 -9.35 0.62
N LEU A 114 -6.96 -8.37 1.20
CA LEU A 114 -7.12 -8.00 2.60
C LEU A 114 -8.54 -7.49 2.88
N ALA A 115 -9.10 -6.64 2.03
CA ALA A 115 -10.45 -6.14 2.17
C ALA A 115 -11.48 -7.28 2.11
N LEU A 116 -11.34 -8.23 1.19
CA LEU A 116 -12.20 -9.39 1.14
C LEU A 116 -12.11 -10.18 2.44
N ALA A 117 -10.90 -10.49 2.93
CA ALA A 117 -10.71 -11.21 4.19
C ALA A 117 -11.31 -10.51 5.42
N VAL A 118 -11.36 -9.18 5.44
CA VAL A 118 -11.87 -8.38 6.56
C VAL A 118 -13.40 -8.28 6.55
N TRP A 119 -14.03 -8.26 5.37
CA TRP A 119 -15.48 -8.06 5.23
C TRP A 119 -16.29 -9.32 4.89
N THR A 120 -15.67 -10.36 4.34
CA THR A 120 -16.33 -11.66 4.20
C THR A 120 -16.31 -12.34 5.58
N LYS A 121 -17.48 -12.82 6.02
CA LYS A 121 -17.51 -13.72 7.18
C LYS A 121 -16.71 -14.96 6.80
N ALA A 122 -15.69 -15.31 7.59
CA ALA A 122 -15.18 -16.67 7.55
C ALA A 122 -16.37 -17.59 7.84
N GLY A 123 -16.73 -18.42 6.86
CA GLY A 123 -17.75 -19.45 7.03
C GLY A 123 -17.30 -20.51 8.02
#